data_AF-A0A965HTF3-F1
#
_entry.id   AF-A0A965HTF3-F1
#
_cell.length_a   1.000
_cell.length_b   1.000
_cell.length_c   1.000
_cell.angle_alpha   90.00
_cell.angle_beta   90.00
_cell.angle_gamma   90.00
#
_symmetry.space_group_name_H-M   'P 1'
#
loop_
_entity.id
_entity.type
_entity.pdbx_description
1 polymer ?
#
loop_
_entity_poly.entity_id
_entity_poly.type
_entity_poly.pdbx_seq_one_letter_code
_entity_poly.pdbx_strand_id
1 'polypeptide(L)'
;MSQKPISRYPVPSLEDLPEDLKDRILAVQERAGFVPNVFLTLAHRPAECRAFFDYHDALMLRDSGLSKAEKEMIVVSTSGANHCQYCVVAHGAILRIYARDPLVADQVAINFRKADISDRQKAMLVFADKVARESATVDDADFENLHAHGFDDEDIWDIGAIAAFFALSNRMANLIGMRPNDEFYAMGRLPREAKS
;
A
#
# COMPACT_ATOMS: atom_id res chain seq x y z
N MET A 1 1.87 -29.90 4.20
CA MET A 1 0.67 -29.06 4.00
C MET A 1 0.71 -28.55 2.58
N SER A 2 -0.32 -28.74 1.75
CA SER A 2 -0.32 -28.15 0.40
C SER A 2 -0.27 -26.63 0.52
N GLN A 3 0.60 -25.97 -0.25
CA GLN A 3 0.60 -24.51 -0.31
C GLN A 3 -0.79 -24.03 -0.73
N LYS A 4 -1.37 -23.09 0.04
CA LYS A 4 -2.67 -22.50 -0.31
C LYS A 4 -2.51 -21.70 -1.60
N PRO A 5 -3.51 -21.68 -2.49
CA PRO A 5 -3.46 -20.88 -3.71
C PRO A 5 -3.30 -19.39 -3.36
N ILE A 6 -2.51 -18.68 -4.15
CA ILE A 6 -2.25 -17.24 -3.95
C ILE A 6 -3.20 -16.33 -4.72
N SER A 7 -4.00 -16.90 -5.64
CA SER A 7 -5.01 -16.23 -6.46
C SER A 7 -6.07 -17.23 -6.91
N ARG A 8 -7.26 -16.72 -7.22
CA ARG A 8 -8.38 -17.42 -7.88
C ARG A 8 -8.11 -17.62 -9.38
N TYR A 9 -7.32 -16.75 -9.99
CA TYR A 9 -6.96 -16.80 -11.40
C TYR A 9 -5.62 -17.54 -11.61
N PRO A 10 -5.35 -18.05 -12.83
CA PRO A 10 -4.07 -18.69 -13.15
C PRO A 10 -2.89 -17.76 -12.87
N VAL A 11 -1.87 -18.29 -12.20
CA VAL A 11 -0.60 -17.60 -11.97
C VAL A 11 0.40 -18.15 -12.99
N PRO A 12 0.92 -17.34 -13.93
CA PRO A 12 1.88 -17.81 -14.92
C PRO A 12 3.21 -18.21 -14.27
N SER A 13 3.93 -19.12 -14.91
CA SER A 13 5.32 -19.41 -14.52
C SER A 13 6.21 -18.22 -14.90
N LEU A 14 7.33 -18.02 -14.19
CA LEU A 14 8.28 -16.94 -14.52
C LEU A 14 8.93 -17.13 -15.90
N GLU A 15 9.01 -18.36 -16.40
CA GLU A 15 9.59 -18.69 -17.71
C GLU A 15 8.69 -18.25 -18.87
N ASP A 16 7.38 -18.19 -18.63
CA ASP A 16 6.38 -17.80 -19.63
C ASP A 16 6.13 -16.28 -19.67
N LEU A 17 6.78 -15.51 -18.79
CA LEU A 17 6.60 -14.06 -18.72
C LEU A 17 7.45 -13.32 -19.75
N PRO A 18 6.94 -12.18 -20.26
CA PRO A 18 7.78 -11.21 -20.97
C PRO A 18 9.02 -10.83 -20.15
N GLU A 19 10.18 -10.70 -20.81
CA GLU A 19 11.47 -10.50 -20.15
C GLU A 19 11.49 -9.28 -19.23
N ASP A 20 10.84 -8.19 -19.62
CA ASP A 20 10.75 -6.97 -18.81
C ASP A 20 10.04 -7.18 -17.46
N LEU A 21 8.98 -8.00 -17.44
CA LEU A 21 8.27 -8.34 -16.20
C LEU A 21 9.07 -9.33 -15.35
N LYS A 22 9.77 -10.27 -15.99
CA LYS A 22 10.67 -11.20 -15.32
C LYS A 22 11.81 -10.46 -14.63
N ASP A 23 12.48 -9.55 -15.33
CA ASP A 23 13.54 -8.71 -14.77
C ASP A 23 13.05 -7.91 -13.56
N ARG A 24 11.86 -7.30 -13.68
CA ARG A 24 11.25 -6.55 -12.58
C ARG A 24 10.96 -7.43 -11.37
N ILE A 25 10.46 -8.64 -11.57
CA ILE A 25 10.20 -9.61 -10.50
C ILE A 25 11.50 -10.05 -9.82
N LEU A 26 12.53 -10.37 -10.61
CA LEU A 26 13.84 -10.80 -10.09
C LEU A 26 14.52 -9.68 -9.30
N ALA A 27 14.44 -8.43 -9.77
CA ALA A 27 14.98 -7.28 -9.05
C ALA A 27 14.29 -7.07 -7.68
N VAL A 28 12.98 -7.34 -7.60
CA VAL A 28 12.25 -7.29 -6.32
C VAL A 28 12.64 -8.46 -5.43
N GLN A 29 12.80 -9.66 -5.98
CA GLN A 29 13.25 -10.84 -5.24
C GLN A 29 14.63 -10.60 -4.61
N GLU A 30 15.56 -10.01 -5.36
CA GLU A 30 16.91 -9.70 -4.87
C GLU A 30 16.88 -8.72 -3.70
N ARG A 31 16.02 -7.69 -3.77
CA ARG A 31 15.92 -6.65 -2.73
C ARG A 31 15.16 -7.12 -1.49
N ALA A 32 14.08 -7.87 -1.66
CA ALA A 32 13.16 -8.25 -0.59
C ALA A 32 13.43 -9.65 0.00
N GLY A 33 14.18 -10.50 -0.71
CA GLY A 33 14.42 -11.91 -0.37
C GLY A 33 13.28 -12.86 -0.76
N PHE A 34 12.17 -12.33 -1.28
CA PHE A 34 11.03 -13.08 -1.81
C PHE A 34 10.26 -12.22 -2.83
N VAL A 35 9.36 -12.84 -3.59
CA VAL A 35 8.48 -12.13 -4.55
C VAL A 35 7.11 -11.87 -3.91
N PRO A 36 6.70 -10.60 -3.70
CA PRO A 36 5.34 -10.30 -3.25
C PRO A 36 4.31 -10.82 -4.26
N ASN A 37 3.26 -11.48 -3.78
CA ASN A 37 2.31 -12.20 -4.63
C ASN A 37 1.57 -11.27 -5.60
N VAL A 38 1.47 -9.95 -5.35
CA VAL A 38 0.92 -8.99 -6.32
C VAL A 38 1.63 -9.05 -7.67
N PHE A 39 2.96 -9.23 -7.70
CA PHE A 39 3.70 -9.32 -8.95
C PHE A 39 3.31 -10.57 -9.75
N LEU A 40 3.27 -11.73 -9.07
CA LEU A 40 2.95 -13.00 -9.71
C LEU A 40 1.48 -13.06 -10.16
N THR A 41 0.57 -12.57 -9.34
CA THR A 41 -0.87 -12.69 -9.58
C THR A 41 -1.38 -11.72 -10.64
N LEU A 42 -0.86 -10.49 -10.68
CA LEU A 42 -1.19 -9.54 -11.75
C LEU A 42 -0.51 -9.87 -13.07
N ALA A 43 0.61 -10.60 -13.06
CA ALA A 43 1.28 -11.06 -14.28
C ALA A 43 0.40 -11.99 -15.15
N HIS A 44 -0.72 -12.50 -14.62
CA HIS A 44 -1.79 -13.11 -15.43
C HIS A 44 -2.22 -12.22 -16.61
N ARG A 45 -2.16 -10.90 -16.43
CA ARG A 45 -2.46 -9.88 -17.44
C ARG A 45 -1.25 -8.95 -17.62
N PRO A 46 -0.26 -9.30 -18.46
CA PRO A 46 1.01 -8.57 -18.56
C PRO A 46 0.87 -7.06 -18.82
N ALA A 47 -0.03 -6.64 -19.71
CA ALA A 47 -0.25 -5.23 -20.00
C ALA A 47 -0.84 -4.46 -18.79
N GLU A 48 -1.79 -5.07 -18.08
CA GLU A 48 -2.37 -4.50 -16.85
C GLU A 48 -1.32 -4.46 -15.73
N CYS A 49 -0.49 -5.51 -15.62
CA CYS A 49 0.62 -5.59 -14.67
C CYS A 49 1.59 -4.41 -14.85
N ARG A 50 2.02 -4.13 -16.09
CA ARG A 50 2.89 -2.97 -16.39
C ARG A 50 2.23 -1.66 -15.95
N ALA A 51 1.02 -1.39 -16.43
CA ALA A 51 0.32 -0.14 -16.12
C ALA A 51 0.10 0.05 -14.61
N PHE A 52 -0.28 -1.02 -13.90
CA PHE A 52 -0.45 -1.00 -12.45
C PHE A 52 0.83 -0.55 -11.75
N PHE A 53 1.95 -1.11 -12.17
CA PHE A 53 3.22 -0.91 -11.52
C PHE A 53 3.94 0.38 -11.92
N ASP A 54 3.76 0.84 -13.16
CA ASP A 54 4.20 2.16 -13.58
C ASP A 54 3.47 3.24 -12.77
N TYR A 55 2.16 3.07 -12.55
CA TYR A 55 1.40 4.01 -11.72
C TYR A 55 1.79 3.91 -10.23
N HIS A 56 1.98 2.69 -9.71
CA HIS A 56 2.53 2.51 -8.36
C HIS A 56 3.85 3.28 -8.19
N ASP A 57 4.80 3.12 -9.11
CA ASP A 57 6.11 3.74 -9.00
C ASP A 57 6.02 5.27 -9.12
N ALA A 58 5.16 5.78 -10.02
CA ALA A 58 4.90 7.20 -10.18
C ALA A 58 4.34 7.89 -8.92
N LEU A 59 3.67 7.14 -8.04
CA LEU A 59 3.10 7.67 -6.79
C LEU A 59 4.01 7.41 -5.58
N MET A 60 4.47 6.17 -5.44
CA MET A 60 5.14 5.70 -4.22
C MET A 60 6.63 6.03 -4.21
N LEU A 61 7.29 6.11 -5.37
CA LEU A 61 8.75 6.26 -5.44
C LEU A 61 9.21 7.68 -5.75
N ARG A 62 8.35 8.55 -6.31
CA ARG A 62 8.71 9.94 -6.57
C ARG A 62 8.89 10.76 -5.29
N ASP A 63 9.68 11.82 -5.40
CA ASP A 63 9.77 12.84 -4.37
C ASP A 63 8.42 13.55 -4.17
N SER A 64 8.11 13.85 -2.92
CA SER A 64 6.81 14.31 -2.44
C SER A 64 7.01 14.99 -1.07
N GLY A 65 6.10 15.89 -0.68
CA GLY A 65 6.06 16.41 0.70
C GLY A 65 5.57 15.37 1.71
N LEU A 66 5.03 14.24 1.24
CA LEU A 66 4.71 13.08 2.07
C LEU A 66 5.93 12.18 2.27
N SER A 67 6.22 11.85 3.53
CA SER A 67 7.20 10.83 3.86
C SER A 67 6.77 9.44 3.39
N LYS A 68 7.74 8.53 3.21
CA LYS A 68 7.46 7.12 2.86
C LYS A 68 6.52 6.45 3.87
N ALA A 69 6.65 6.78 5.16
CA ALA A 69 5.74 6.26 6.18
C ALA A 69 4.31 6.80 6.01
N GLU A 70 4.15 8.09 5.72
CA GLU A 70 2.82 8.70 5.47
C GLU A 70 2.13 8.12 4.25
N LYS A 71 2.87 7.92 3.14
CA LYS A 71 2.34 7.22 1.96
C LYS A 71 1.80 5.84 2.33
N GLU A 72 2.54 5.06 3.11
CA GLU A 72 2.08 3.74 3.57
C GLU A 72 0.93 3.80 4.59
N MET A 73 0.86 4.83 5.44
CA MET A 73 -0.29 5.02 6.34
C MET A 73 -1.58 5.21 5.56
N ILE A 74 -1.55 5.99 4.47
CA ILE A 74 -2.70 6.17 3.57
C ILE A 74 -3.14 4.81 3.05
N VAL A 75 -2.22 4.01 2.53
CA VAL A 75 -2.53 2.67 1.99
C VAL A 75 -3.15 1.78 3.06
N VAL A 76 -2.56 1.72 4.25
CA VAL A 76 -3.04 0.85 5.34
C VAL A 76 -4.43 1.27 5.82
N SER A 77 -4.68 2.57 5.97
CA SER A 77 -5.98 3.10 6.39
C SER A 77 -7.08 2.77 5.37
N THR A 78 -6.88 3.16 4.10
CA THR A 78 -7.90 2.97 3.07
C THR A 78 -8.12 1.48 2.76
N SER A 79 -7.06 0.67 2.83
CA SER A 79 -7.16 -0.79 2.69
C SER A 79 -7.90 -1.44 3.85
N GLY A 80 -7.72 -0.92 5.08
CA GLY A 80 -8.48 -1.34 6.26
C GLY A 80 -9.97 -1.05 6.09
N ALA A 81 -10.30 0.16 5.62
CA ALA A 81 -11.67 0.57 5.33
C ALA A 81 -12.32 -0.25 4.19
N ASN A 82 -11.53 -0.72 3.23
CA ASN A 82 -11.98 -1.61 2.14
C ASN A 82 -11.88 -3.11 2.48
N HIS A 83 -11.52 -3.47 3.71
CA HIS A 83 -11.32 -4.86 4.17
C HIS A 83 -10.38 -5.68 3.26
N CYS A 84 -9.36 -5.04 2.68
CA CYS A 84 -8.44 -5.70 1.76
C CYS A 84 -7.29 -6.38 2.49
N GLN A 85 -7.40 -7.69 2.72
CA GLN A 85 -6.41 -8.47 3.48
C GLN A 85 -4.98 -8.36 2.91
N TYR A 86 -4.81 -8.48 1.59
CA TYR A 86 -3.48 -8.41 0.97
C TYR A 86 -2.79 -7.08 1.29
N CYS A 87 -3.45 -5.98 0.94
CA CYS A 87 -2.89 -4.64 1.09
C CYS A 87 -2.65 -4.27 2.54
N VAL A 88 -3.58 -4.57 3.47
CA VAL A 88 -3.39 -4.31 4.91
C VAL A 88 -2.17 -5.05 5.45
N VAL A 89 -2.00 -6.33 5.11
CA VAL A 89 -0.88 -7.14 5.62
C VAL A 89 0.45 -6.70 5.00
N ALA A 90 0.49 -6.53 3.68
CA ALA A 90 1.71 -6.17 2.96
C ALA A 90 2.19 -4.75 3.29
N HIS A 91 1.32 -3.76 3.14
CA HIS A 91 1.68 -2.36 3.42
C HIS A 91 1.79 -2.08 4.92
N GLY A 92 1.10 -2.84 5.78
CA GLY A 92 1.33 -2.78 7.21
C GLY A 92 2.76 -3.19 7.59
N ALA A 93 3.34 -4.20 6.93
CA ALA A 93 4.73 -4.56 7.14
C ALA A 93 5.71 -3.46 6.72
N ILE A 94 5.47 -2.85 5.57
CA ILE A 94 6.30 -1.78 5.03
C ILE A 94 6.19 -0.52 5.92
N LEU A 95 4.98 -0.18 6.36
CA LEU A 95 4.72 0.92 7.28
C LEU A 95 5.51 0.75 8.59
N ARG A 96 5.46 -0.44 9.22
CA ARG A 96 6.24 -0.69 10.45
C ARG A 96 7.73 -0.45 10.24
N ILE A 97 8.28 -0.82 9.07
CA ILE A 97 9.68 -0.60 8.73
C ILE A 97 9.98 0.89 8.56
N TYR A 98 9.19 1.63 7.78
CA TYR A 98 9.46 3.04 7.49
C TYR A 98 9.22 3.95 8.71
N ALA A 99 8.17 3.69 9.48
CA ALA A 99 7.88 4.40 10.72
C ALA A 99 8.82 4.00 11.87
N ARG A 100 9.51 2.86 11.75
CA ARG A 100 10.28 2.24 12.84
C ARG A 100 9.43 2.02 14.10
N ASP A 101 8.15 1.71 13.89
CA ASP A 101 7.17 1.50 14.93
C ASP A 101 6.45 0.17 14.66
N PRO A 102 6.62 -0.84 15.54
CA PRO A 102 6.01 -2.15 15.33
C PRO A 102 4.49 -2.18 15.55
N LEU A 103 3.90 -1.15 16.15
CA LEU A 103 2.49 -1.10 16.55
C LEU A 103 1.64 -0.28 15.58
N VAL A 104 2.21 0.76 14.97
CA VAL A 104 1.46 1.78 14.21
C VAL A 104 0.57 1.19 13.10
N ALA A 105 1.03 0.17 12.39
CA ALA A 105 0.27 -0.42 11.30
C ALA A 105 -1.02 -1.11 11.78
N ASP A 106 -0.98 -1.78 12.92
CA ASP A 106 -2.13 -2.47 13.48
C ASP A 106 -3.16 -1.43 13.98
N GLN A 107 -2.68 -0.33 14.59
CA GLN A 107 -3.53 0.77 15.03
C GLN A 107 -4.20 1.49 13.86
N VAL A 108 -3.45 1.83 12.80
CA VAL A 108 -3.96 2.50 11.60
C VAL A 108 -4.99 1.61 10.88
N ALA A 109 -4.70 0.32 10.71
CA ALA A 109 -5.58 -0.61 10.00
C ALA A 109 -6.92 -0.82 10.70
N ILE A 110 -6.93 -0.87 12.04
CA ILE A 110 -8.15 -1.14 12.83
C ILE A 110 -8.93 0.14 13.09
N ASN A 111 -8.27 1.20 13.54
CA ASN A 111 -8.89 2.49 13.80
C ASN A 111 -7.82 3.59 13.94
N PHE A 112 -7.44 4.20 12.82
CA PHE A 112 -6.42 5.27 12.81
C PHE A 112 -6.77 6.47 13.71
N ARG A 113 -8.04 6.69 14.07
CA ARG A 113 -8.45 7.75 15.01
C ARG A 113 -7.95 7.51 16.44
N LYS A 114 -7.50 6.30 16.74
CA LYS A 114 -6.90 5.89 18.02
C LYS A 114 -5.42 5.53 17.89
N ALA A 115 -4.83 5.72 16.71
CA ALA A 115 -3.42 5.45 16.50
C ALA A 115 -2.55 6.54 17.13
N ASP A 116 -1.34 6.15 17.52
CA ASP A 116 -0.30 7.01 18.09
C ASP A 116 0.40 7.81 16.98
N ILE A 117 -0.39 8.60 16.24
CA ILE A 117 0.04 9.43 15.11
C ILE A 117 -0.34 10.90 15.36
N SER A 118 0.37 11.81 14.69
CA SER A 118 0.14 13.25 14.81
C SER A 118 -1.24 13.67 14.28
N ASP A 119 -1.73 14.83 14.71
CA ASP A 119 -3.00 15.35 14.18
C ASP A 119 -2.92 15.70 12.69
N ARG A 120 -1.74 16.09 12.19
CA ARG A 120 -1.45 16.23 10.75
C ARG A 120 -1.70 14.91 10.02
N GLN A 121 -1.17 13.80 10.53
CA GLN A 121 -1.37 12.48 9.94
C GLN A 121 -2.83 12.03 10.04
N LYS A 122 -3.54 12.33 11.14
CA LYS A 122 -4.97 12.02 11.25
C LYS A 122 -5.79 12.78 10.20
N ALA A 123 -5.54 14.07 10.00
CA ALA A 123 -6.23 14.87 8.99
C ALA A 123 -6.00 14.32 7.57
N MET A 124 -4.75 13.95 7.26
CA MET A 124 -4.40 13.24 6.02
C MET A 124 -5.22 11.96 5.83
N LEU A 125 -5.31 11.11 6.86
CA LEU A 125 -6.03 9.85 6.77
C LEU A 125 -7.56 10.03 6.69
N VAL A 126 -8.12 11.06 7.33
CA VAL A 126 -9.54 11.42 7.17
C VAL A 126 -9.84 11.76 5.71
N PHE A 127 -9.00 12.59 5.08
CA PHE A 127 -9.18 12.95 3.68
C PHE A 127 -8.98 11.75 2.74
N ALA A 128 -7.91 10.97 2.95
CA ALA A 128 -7.66 9.76 2.16
C ALA A 128 -8.83 8.77 2.21
N ASP A 129 -9.38 8.52 3.40
CA ASP A 129 -10.56 7.67 3.58
C ASP A 129 -11.80 8.24 2.86
N LYS A 130 -11.99 9.57 2.88
CA LYS A 130 -13.07 10.24 2.15
C LYS A 130 -12.89 10.07 0.65
N VAL A 131 -11.70 10.29 0.10
CA VAL A 131 -11.40 10.06 -1.33
C VAL A 131 -11.63 8.59 -1.72
N ALA A 132 -11.23 7.64 -0.89
CA ALA A 132 -11.34 6.21 -1.21
C ALA A 132 -12.79 5.70 -1.23
N ARG A 133 -13.69 6.27 -0.42
CA ARG A 133 -15.05 5.74 -0.20
C ARG A 133 -16.19 6.67 -0.61
N GLU A 134 -15.96 7.98 -0.57
CA GLU A 134 -16.99 9.02 -0.61
C GLU A 134 -16.53 10.23 -1.47
N SER A 135 -15.68 10.01 -2.48
CA SER A 135 -15.02 11.09 -3.25
C SER A 135 -15.96 12.10 -3.90
N ALA A 136 -17.21 11.72 -4.19
CA ALA A 136 -18.24 12.63 -4.70
C ALA A 136 -18.62 13.74 -3.72
N THR A 137 -18.24 13.61 -2.45
CA THR A 137 -18.50 14.59 -1.38
C THR A 137 -17.29 15.45 -1.04
N VAL A 138 -16.18 15.30 -1.77
CA VAL A 138 -15.00 16.15 -1.59
C VAL A 138 -15.35 17.58 -1.97
N ASP A 139 -15.02 18.53 -1.09
CA ASP A 139 -15.28 19.96 -1.26
C ASP A 139 -14.11 20.81 -0.75
N ASP A 140 -14.20 22.13 -0.96
CA ASP A 140 -13.13 23.08 -0.59
C ASP A 140 -12.81 23.06 0.92
N ALA A 141 -13.78 22.72 1.77
CA ALA A 141 -13.58 22.66 3.22
C ALA A 141 -12.62 21.52 3.61
N ASP A 142 -12.56 20.43 2.83
CA ASP A 142 -11.57 19.38 3.05
C ASP A 142 -10.14 19.89 2.80
N PHE A 143 -9.96 20.71 1.76
CA PHE A 143 -8.67 21.29 1.40
C PHE A 143 -8.23 22.31 2.45
N GLU A 144 -9.12 23.21 2.86
CA GLU A 144 -8.87 24.19 3.93
C GLU A 144 -8.43 23.50 5.23
N ASN A 145 -9.07 22.38 5.58
CA ASN A 145 -8.69 21.61 6.76
C ASN A 145 -7.27 21.02 6.64
N LEU A 146 -6.87 20.53 5.46
CA LEU A 146 -5.52 20.02 5.24
C LEU A 146 -4.46 21.14 5.24
N HIS A 147 -4.78 22.29 4.65
CA HIS A 147 -3.92 23.49 4.71
C HIS A 147 -3.67 23.93 6.15
N ALA A 148 -4.69 23.87 7.02
CA ALA A 148 -4.52 24.18 8.44
C ALA A 148 -3.54 23.24 9.17
N HIS A 149 -3.28 22.06 8.61
CA HIS A 149 -2.27 21.10 9.07
C HIS A 149 -0.94 21.17 8.30
N GLY A 150 -0.77 22.18 7.45
CA GLY A 150 0.45 22.48 6.71
C GLY A 150 0.69 21.61 5.48
N PHE A 151 -0.33 20.95 4.94
CA PHE A 151 -0.26 20.37 3.59
C PHE A 151 -0.44 21.48 2.56
N ASP A 152 0.26 21.42 1.44
CA ASP A 152 -0.05 22.25 0.27
C ASP A 152 -0.93 21.47 -0.74
N ASP A 153 -1.33 22.11 -1.84
CA ASP A 153 -2.21 21.47 -2.83
C ASP A 153 -1.58 20.26 -3.52
N GLU A 154 -0.25 20.25 -3.68
CA GLU A 154 0.47 19.12 -4.28
C GLU A 154 0.51 17.92 -3.31
N ASP A 155 0.69 18.17 -2.01
CA ASP A 155 0.52 17.14 -0.99
C ASP A 155 -0.91 16.57 -0.99
N ILE A 156 -1.92 17.43 -1.08
CA ILE A 156 -3.34 17.00 -1.09
C ILE A 156 -3.63 16.14 -2.32
N TRP A 157 -3.07 16.51 -3.48
CA TRP A 157 -3.10 15.68 -4.68
C TRP A 157 -2.46 14.31 -4.42
N ASP A 158 -1.29 14.26 -3.80
CA ASP A 158 -0.57 13.01 -3.50
C ASP A 158 -1.40 12.09 -2.60
N ILE A 159 -2.03 12.66 -1.56
CA ILE A 159 -2.92 11.93 -0.65
C ILE A 159 -4.08 11.31 -1.43
N GLY A 160 -4.76 12.11 -2.25
CA GLY A 160 -5.90 11.68 -3.05
C GLY A 160 -5.52 10.64 -4.11
N ALA A 161 -4.39 10.82 -4.80
CA ALA A 161 -3.92 9.92 -5.84
C ALA A 161 -3.50 8.55 -5.28
N ILE A 162 -2.80 8.52 -4.14
CA ILE A 162 -2.46 7.27 -3.44
C ILE A 162 -3.75 6.57 -2.99
N ALA A 163 -4.68 7.29 -2.37
CA ALA A 163 -5.96 6.73 -1.96
C ALA A 163 -6.74 6.12 -3.14
N ALA A 164 -6.82 6.81 -4.27
CA ALA A 164 -7.50 6.34 -5.47
C ALA A 164 -6.84 5.10 -6.09
N PHE A 165 -5.51 5.11 -6.24
CA PHE A 165 -4.76 3.98 -6.79
C PHE A 165 -4.90 2.74 -5.90
N PHE A 166 -4.82 2.88 -4.58
CA PHE A 166 -5.02 1.75 -3.69
C PHE A 166 -6.48 1.31 -3.59
N ALA A 167 -7.44 2.18 -3.88
CA ALA A 167 -8.82 1.76 -4.08
C ALA A 167 -8.95 0.80 -5.30
N LEU A 168 -8.19 1.02 -6.39
CA LEU A 168 -8.07 0.05 -7.49
C LEU A 168 -7.39 -1.23 -7.01
N SER A 169 -6.22 -1.11 -6.35
CA SER A 169 -5.46 -2.28 -5.87
C SER A 169 -6.30 -3.16 -4.94
N ASN A 170 -7.03 -2.56 -3.99
CA ASN A 170 -7.90 -3.27 -3.06
C ASN A 170 -9.01 -4.04 -3.79
N ARG A 171 -9.67 -3.40 -4.77
CA ARG A 171 -10.72 -4.05 -5.57
C ARG A 171 -10.16 -5.26 -6.34
N MET A 172 -9.00 -5.11 -6.95
CA MET A 172 -8.33 -6.21 -7.67
C MET A 172 -7.92 -7.35 -6.71
N ALA A 173 -7.26 -7.02 -5.60
CA ALA A 173 -6.81 -8.00 -4.63
C ALA A 173 -7.99 -8.79 -4.02
N ASN A 174 -9.08 -8.09 -3.65
CA ASN A 174 -10.29 -8.74 -3.14
C ASN A 174 -10.97 -9.60 -4.19
N LEU A 175 -11.09 -9.12 -5.44
CA LEU A 175 -11.71 -9.85 -6.55
C LEU A 175 -10.99 -11.18 -6.84
N ILE A 176 -9.65 -11.14 -6.93
CA ILE A 176 -8.86 -12.31 -7.29
C ILE A 176 -8.49 -13.17 -6.08
N GLY A 177 -8.87 -12.78 -4.86
CA GLY A 177 -8.48 -13.49 -3.64
C GLY A 177 -6.96 -13.53 -3.45
N MET A 178 -6.29 -12.39 -3.68
CA MET A 178 -4.84 -12.28 -3.61
C MET A 178 -4.36 -12.57 -2.18
N ARG A 179 -3.52 -13.59 -2.02
CA ARG A 179 -2.99 -13.98 -0.70
C ARG A 179 -1.74 -13.17 -0.36
N PRO A 180 -1.66 -12.50 0.81
CA PRO A 180 -0.39 -11.90 1.24
C PRO A 180 0.63 -13.00 1.57
N ASN A 181 1.89 -12.74 1.25
CA ASN A 181 3.01 -13.60 1.60
C ASN A 181 3.13 -13.76 3.13
N ASP A 182 3.60 -14.92 3.58
CA ASP A 182 3.70 -15.23 5.01
C ASP A 182 4.74 -14.32 5.71
N GLU A 183 5.80 -13.93 4.98
CA GLU A 183 6.86 -13.01 5.41
C GLU A 183 6.31 -11.68 5.94
N PHE A 184 5.28 -11.13 5.28
CA PHE A 184 4.69 -9.84 5.66
C PHE A 184 4.00 -9.87 7.04
N TYR A 185 3.54 -11.02 7.51
CA TYR A 185 2.84 -11.11 8.80
C TYR A 185 3.75 -10.81 9.99
N ALA A 186 5.02 -11.22 9.92
CA ALA A 186 6.00 -11.02 11.00
C ALA A 186 6.92 -9.81 10.76
N MET A 187 7.09 -9.41 9.50
CA MET A 187 8.02 -8.34 9.12
C MET A 187 7.71 -7.00 9.84
N GLY A 188 8.75 -6.38 10.39
CA GLY A 188 8.67 -5.09 11.08
C GLY A 188 8.10 -5.14 12.50
N ARG A 189 7.78 -6.31 13.06
CA ARG A 189 7.20 -6.43 14.42
C ARG A 189 8.23 -6.46 15.54
N LEU A 190 9.46 -6.87 15.24
CA LEU A 190 10.56 -6.85 16.20
C LEU A 190 11.40 -5.59 15.98
N PRO A 191 11.78 -4.86 17.06
CA PRO A 191 12.76 -3.79 16.96
C PRO A 191 14.03 -4.33 16.30
N ARG A 192 14.65 -3.57 15.39
CA ARG A 192 15.99 -3.92 14.92
C ARG A 192 16.92 -3.94 16.13
N GLU A 193 17.56 -5.06 16.39
CA GLU A 193 18.67 -5.11 17.35
C GLU A 193 19.67 -4.01 16.95
N ALA A 194 20.06 -3.19 17.92
CA ALA A 194 21.15 -2.25 17.70
C ALA A 194 22.36 -3.08 17.27
N LYS A 195 22.87 -2.86 16.06
CA LYS A 195 24.13 -3.47 15.63
C LYS A 195 25.18 -3.02 16.65
N SER A 196 25.68 -3.98 17.44
CA SER A 196 26.83 -3.82 18.33
C SER A 196 28.08 -3.45 17.55
#